data_AF-A0A0D5NRZ8-F1
#
_entry.id   AF-A0A0D5NRZ8-F1
#
_cell.length_a   1.000
_cell.length_b   1.000
_cell.length_c   1.000
_cell.angle_alpha   90.00
_cell.angle_beta   90.00
_cell.angle_gamma   90.00
#
_symmetry.space_group_name_H-M   'P 1'
#
loop_
_entity.id
_entity.type
_entity.pdbx_description
1 polymer ?
#
loop_
_entity_poly.entity_id
_entity_poly.type
_entity_poly.pdbx_seq_one_letter_code
_entity_poly.pdbx_strand_id
1 'polypeptide(L)'
;MEHLLKHNRDYVKIWIDPWYRLIRRNPPVWLSRIMLKALVEIYHSWNKTLISLGEPYYLRIWLFDPNFINSQVVVAIRDCLDFYKFNEGINAKSFPQEKYQLEQLTDFHWKQCIDETIYFKNIDELEEEFITKLTKKAYAIEETTIDNKPDTMYKIYEGEIWEGSIKTL
;
A
#
# COMPACT_ATOMS: atom_id res chain seq x y z
N MET A 1 4.16 -1.79 -20.84
CA MET A 1 5.51 -1.18 -20.77
C MET A 1 5.54 0.26 -21.23
N GLU A 2 4.85 0.64 -22.31
CA GLU A 2 4.82 2.03 -22.79
C GLU A 2 4.37 3.04 -21.72
N HIS A 3 3.34 2.71 -20.94
CA HIS A 3 2.87 3.55 -19.84
C HIS A 3 3.96 3.76 -18.77
N LEU A 4 4.59 2.67 -18.30
CA LEU A 4 5.74 2.74 -17.38
C LEU A 4 6.88 3.61 -17.93
N LEU A 5 7.27 3.44 -19.20
CA LEU A 5 8.38 4.20 -19.78
C LEU A 5 8.07 5.69 -19.93
N LYS A 6 6.80 6.05 -20.13
CA LYS A 6 6.33 7.43 -20.26
C LYS A 6 6.17 8.13 -18.91
N HIS A 7 5.68 7.42 -17.90
CA HIS A 7 5.31 7.99 -16.60
C HIS A 7 6.27 7.64 -15.47
N ASN A 8 7.30 6.83 -15.75
CA ASN A 8 8.27 6.29 -14.79
C ASN A 8 7.65 5.47 -13.63
N ARG A 9 6.34 5.22 -13.66
CA ARG A 9 5.62 4.38 -12.69
C ARG A 9 4.39 3.73 -13.32
N ASP A 10 4.00 2.57 -12.79
CA ASP A 10 2.79 1.86 -13.18
C ASP A 10 2.26 1.05 -11.99
N TYR A 11 1.00 0.64 -12.06
CA TYR A 11 0.40 -0.21 -11.03
C TYR A 11 -0.76 -1.04 -11.57
N VAL A 12 -1.01 -2.18 -10.92
CA VAL A 12 -2.22 -2.98 -11.09
C VAL A 12 -2.85 -3.17 -9.72
N LYS A 13 -4.12 -2.79 -9.60
CA LYS A 13 -4.90 -2.88 -8.36
C LYS A 13 -6.19 -3.64 -8.55
N ILE A 14 -6.76 -4.15 -7.46
CA ILE A 14 -7.97 -4.96 -7.51
C ILE A 14 -9.19 -4.06 -7.68
N TRP A 15 -9.84 -4.14 -8.84
CA TRP A 15 -10.98 -3.33 -9.26
C TRP A 15 -12.19 -4.18 -9.64
N ILE A 16 -12.58 -5.10 -8.74
CA ILE A 16 -13.63 -6.08 -9.04
C ILE A 16 -14.88 -5.73 -8.23
N ASP A 17 -16.01 -5.57 -8.93
CA ASP A 17 -17.34 -5.45 -8.32
C ASP A 17 -17.75 -6.77 -7.64
N PRO A 18 -18.43 -6.77 -6.47
CA PRO A 18 -18.94 -5.62 -5.71
C PRO A 18 -17.98 -5.04 -4.67
N TRP A 19 -16.74 -5.52 -4.64
CA TRP A 19 -15.77 -5.21 -3.59
C TRP A 19 -15.12 -3.84 -3.75
N TYR A 20 -14.99 -3.37 -5.00
CA TYR A 20 -14.46 -2.06 -5.35
C TYR A 20 -15.57 -1.02 -5.64
N ARG A 21 -16.53 -0.89 -4.73
CA ARG A 21 -17.53 0.19 -4.74
C ARG A 21 -17.13 1.33 -3.79
N LEU A 22 -17.91 2.41 -3.77
CA LEU A 22 -17.71 3.53 -2.84
C LEU A 22 -17.56 3.04 -1.38
N ILE A 23 -18.44 2.12 -0.99
CA ILE A 23 -18.28 1.37 0.27
C ILE A 23 -17.46 0.13 -0.06
N ARG A 24 -16.16 0.19 0.27
CA ARG A 24 -15.24 -0.92 0.06
C ARG A 24 -15.62 -2.09 0.97
N ARG A 25 -15.60 -3.29 0.40
CA ARG A 25 -15.84 -4.54 1.13
C ARG A 25 -14.73 -5.50 0.80
N ASN A 26 -14.28 -6.25 1.80
CA ASN A 26 -13.29 -7.28 1.54
C ASN A 26 -13.97 -8.54 1.02
N PRO A 27 -13.39 -9.18 -0.02
CA PRO A 27 -13.85 -10.49 -0.45
C PRO A 27 -13.61 -11.53 0.67
N PRO A 28 -14.36 -12.64 0.67
CA PRO A 28 -14.05 -13.78 1.54
C PRO A 28 -12.61 -14.26 1.32
N VAL A 29 -11.98 -14.79 2.37
CA VAL A 29 -10.55 -15.17 2.36
C VAL A 29 -10.19 -16.08 1.18
N TRP A 30 -11.03 -17.07 0.85
CA TRP A 30 -10.77 -17.98 -0.28
C TRP A 30 -10.61 -17.23 -1.62
N LEU A 31 -11.39 -16.17 -1.83
CA LEU A 31 -11.35 -15.37 -3.04
C LEU A 31 -10.15 -14.40 -3.00
N SER A 32 -9.83 -13.85 -1.84
CA SER A 32 -8.59 -13.08 -1.65
C SER A 32 -7.35 -13.88 -2.04
N ARG A 33 -7.32 -15.19 -1.77
CA ARG A 33 -6.21 -16.07 -2.17
C ARG A 33 -6.08 -16.20 -3.69
N ILE A 34 -7.20 -16.32 -4.41
CA ILE A 34 -7.21 -16.36 -5.88
C ILE A 34 -6.71 -15.03 -6.45
N MET A 35 -7.22 -13.92 -5.92
CA MET A 35 -6.78 -12.58 -6.33
C MET A 35 -5.29 -12.35 -6.04
N LEU A 36 -4.81 -12.78 -4.87
CA LEU A 36 -3.42 -12.68 -4.50
C LEU A 36 -2.52 -13.51 -5.42
N LYS A 37 -2.92 -14.73 -5.78
CA LYS A 37 -2.19 -15.54 -6.75
C LYS A 37 -2.02 -14.80 -8.08
N ALA A 38 -3.08 -14.15 -8.58
CA ALA A 38 -3.00 -13.34 -9.80
C ALA A 38 -2.06 -12.13 -9.65
N LEU A 39 -2.07 -11.44 -8.49
CA LEU A 39 -1.11 -10.35 -8.21
C LEU A 39 0.34 -10.86 -8.20
N VAL A 40 0.60 -12.03 -7.63
CA VAL A 40 1.93 -12.66 -7.64
C VAL A 40 2.37 -13.02 -9.07
N GLU A 41 1.47 -13.55 -9.91
CA GLU A 41 1.75 -13.82 -11.32
C GLU A 41 2.10 -12.55 -12.11
N ILE A 42 1.36 -11.46 -11.88
CA ILE A 42 1.64 -10.14 -12.47
C ILE A 42 3.00 -9.63 -12.01
N TYR A 43 3.30 -9.72 -10.71
CA TYR A 43 4.59 -9.33 -10.16
C TYR A 43 5.74 -10.07 -10.87
N HIS A 44 5.66 -11.40 -10.98
CA HIS A 44 6.72 -12.18 -11.64
C HIS A 44 6.85 -11.85 -13.12
N SER A 45 5.73 -11.62 -13.82
CA SER A 45 5.73 -11.17 -15.21
C SER A 45 6.49 -9.85 -15.35
N TRP A 46 6.15 -8.85 -14.53
CA TRP A 46 6.81 -7.55 -14.54
C TRP A 46 8.28 -7.64 -14.15
N ASN A 47 8.62 -8.42 -13.13
CA ASN A 47 9.99 -8.61 -12.68
C ASN A 47 10.89 -9.13 -13.82
N LYS A 48 10.40 -10.11 -14.61
CA LYS A 48 11.14 -10.62 -15.78
C LYS A 48 11.40 -9.53 -16.81
N THR A 49 10.40 -8.70 -17.10
CA THR A 49 10.56 -7.59 -18.05
C THR A 49 11.50 -6.51 -17.51
N LEU A 50 11.44 -6.18 -16.22
CA LEU A 50 12.29 -5.16 -15.60
C LEU A 50 13.76 -5.60 -15.53
N ILE A 51 14.03 -6.87 -15.25
CA ILE A 51 15.39 -7.43 -15.34
C ILE A 51 15.96 -7.23 -16.75
N SER A 52 15.15 -7.47 -17.79
CA SER A 52 15.58 -7.27 -19.18
C SER A 52 15.80 -5.80 -19.56
N LEU A 53 15.20 -4.86 -18.82
CA LEU A 53 15.38 -3.42 -19.04
C LEU A 53 16.75 -2.94 -18.56
N GLY A 54 17.36 -3.64 -17.60
CA GLY A 54 18.73 -3.39 -17.15
C GLY A 54 18.94 -2.07 -16.38
N GLU A 55 17.86 -1.44 -15.90
CA GLU A 55 17.93 -0.23 -15.07
C GLU A 55 17.39 -0.49 -13.66
N PRO A 56 17.77 0.31 -12.64
CA PRO A 56 17.21 0.19 -11.30
C PRO A 56 15.68 0.39 -11.31
N TYR A 57 14.98 -0.46 -10.56
CA TYR A 57 13.53 -0.39 -10.43
C TYR A 57 13.10 -0.67 -8.99
N TYR A 58 12.00 -0.04 -8.59
CA TYR A 58 11.21 -0.41 -7.43
C TYR A 58 10.03 -1.23 -7.92
N LEU A 59 9.94 -2.50 -7.53
CA LEU A 59 8.80 -3.37 -7.80
C LEU A 59 8.35 -3.97 -6.47
N ARG A 60 7.08 -3.79 -6.11
CA ARG A 60 6.50 -4.31 -4.86
C ARG A 60 5.10 -4.86 -5.05
N ILE A 61 4.75 -5.84 -4.22
CA ILE A 61 3.35 -6.17 -3.91
C ILE A 61 3.00 -5.46 -2.60
N TRP A 62 1.91 -4.69 -2.59
CA TRP A 62 1.35 -4.15 -1.36
C TRP A 62 0.11 -4.96 -1.00
N LEU A 63 0.15 -5.64 0.14
CA LEU A 63 -0.99 -6.39 0.67
C LEU A 63 -1.56 -5.68 1.88
N PHE A 64 -2.77 -5.16 1.74
CA PHE A 64 -3.46 -4.44 2.79
C PHE A 64 -4.24 -5.41 3.69
N ASP A 65 -4.16 -5.21 5.00
CA ASP A 65 -4.87 -6.00 6.00
C ASP A 65 -5.40 -5.10 7.13
N PRO A 66 -6.72 -5.02 7.36
CA PRO A 66 -7.79 -5.86 6.82
C PRO A 66 -8.24 -5.50 5.40
N ASN A 67 -7.82 -4.35 4.85
CA ASN A 67 -8.37 -3.75 3.62
C ASN A 67 -7.86 -4.38 2.32
N PHE A 68 -7.91 -5.72 2.20
CA PHE A 68 -7.33 -6.49 1.10
C PHE A 68 -7.66 -5.97 -0.30
N ILE A 69 -8.86 -5.42 -0.53
CA ILE A 69 -9.24 -4.89 -1.85
C ILE A 69 -8.37 -3.72 -2.32
N ASN A 70 -7.64 -3.06 -1.42
CA ASN A 70 -6.68 -2.01 -1.74
C ASN A 70 -5.34 -2.56 -2.25
N SER A 71 -5.14 -3.89 -2.17
CA SER A 71 -3.89 -4.54 -2.57
C SER A 71 -3.58 -4.34 -4.04
N GLN A 72 -2.29 -4.22 -4.33
CA GLN A 72 -1.81 -3.87 -5.66
C GLN A 72 -0.36 -4.29 -5.89
N VAL A 73 0.01 -4.42 -7.16
CA VAL A 73 1.40 -4.51 -7.62
C VAL A 73 1.77 -3.15 -8.17
N VAL A 74 2.89 -2.61 -7.71
CA VAL A 74 3.37 -1.28 -8.12
C VAL A 74 4.78 -1.39 -8.65
N VAL A 75 5.08 -0.56 -9.65
CA VAL A 75 6.42 -0.42 -10.20
C VAL A 75 6.77 1.05 -10.35
N ALA A 76 8.03 1.39 -10.10
CA ALA A 76 8.61 2.68 -10.42
C ALA A 76 10.05 2.51 -10.91
N ILE A 77 10.48 3.41 -11.78
CA ILE A 77 11.82 3.48 -12.39
C ILE A 77 12.30 4.93 -12.36
N ARG A 78 13.61 5.14 -12.55
CA ARG A 78 14.22 6.48 -12.74
C ARG A 78 13.79 7.48 -11.65
N ASP A 79 13.25 8.63 -12.04
CA ASP A 79 12.87 9.72 -11.15
C ASP A 79 11.76 9.36 -10.13
N CYS A 80 11.10 8.20 -10.29
CA CYS A 80 10.05 7.76 -9.38
C CYS A 80 10.50 6.66 -8.40
N LEU A 81 11.79 6.29 -8.35
CA LEU A 81 12.27 5.22 -7.47
C LEU A 81 11.91 5.43 -5.99
N ASP A 82 11.97 6.68 -5.51
CA ASP A 82 11.67 7.05 -4.14
C ASP A 82 10.24 7.60 -3.95
N PHE A 83 9.37 7.44 -4.95
CA PHE A 83 8.02 8.01 -4.94
C PHE A 83 7.14 7.38 -3.86
N TYR A 84 7.30 6.08 -3.63
CA TYR A 84 6.49 5.34 -2.67
C TYR A 84 7.20 5.23 -1.32
N LYS A 85 6.53 5.70 -0.27
CA LYS A 85 7.01 5.63 1.11
C LYS A 85 5.84 5.32 2.03
N PHE A 86 6.02 4.33 2.89
CA PHE A 86 5.11 4.06 3.99
C PHE A 86 5.83 4.22 5.32
N ASN A 87 5.06 4.57 6.35
CA ASN A 87 5.53 4.55 7.72
C ASN A 87 5.71 3.10 8.18
N GLU A 88 6.74 2.85 8.98
CA GLU A 88 7.03 1.52 9.51
C GLU A 88 5.96 1.06 10.52
N GLY A 89 5.67 -0.23 10.53
CA GLY A 89 4.65 -0.80 11.42
C GLY A 89 4.91 -0.50 12.90
N ILE A 90 3.84 -0.18 13.64
CA ILE A 90 3.89 0.20 15.07
C ILE A 90 4.30 -0.98 15.97
N ASN A 91 4.01 -2.21 15.54
CA ASN A 91 4.33 -3.43 16.27
C ASN A 91 4.99 -4.41 15.33
N ALA A 92 6.15 -4.97 15.70
CA ALA A 92 6.85 -5.97 14.90
C ALA A 92 6.04 -7.27 14.82
N LYS A 93 5.19 -7.38 13.80
CA LYS A 93 4.44 -8.59 13.45
C LYS A 93 5.17 -9.30 12.31
N SER A 94 5.00 -10.61 12.24
CA SER A 94 5.40 -11.38 11.07
C SER A 94 4.28 -11.41 10.03
N PHE A 95 4.66 -11.50 8.76
CA PHE A 95 3.71 -11.64 7.66
C PHE A 95 2.80 -12.86 7.89
N PRO A 96 1.45 -12.72 7.77
CA PRO A 96 0.51 -13.79 8.07
C PRO A 96 0.42 -14.83 6.93
N GLN A 97 1.51 -15.57 6.71
CA GLN A 97 1.64 -16.57 5.64
C GLN A 97 0.49 -17.59 5.62
N GLU A 98 0.09 -18.08 6.80
CA GLU A 98 -0.96 -19.10 6.97
C GLU A 98 -2.36 -18.62 6.53
N LYS A 99 -2.61 -17.31 6.57
CA LYS A 99 -3.88 -16.72 6.13
C LYS A 99 -4.09 -16.94 4.63
N TYR A 100 -3.02 -16.82 3.85
CA TYR A 100 -3.07 -16.83 2.39
C TYR A 100 -2.81 -18.20 1.78
N GLN A 101 -2.08 -19.09 2.45
CA GLN A 101 -1.87 -20.48 1.99
C GLN A 101 -1.34 -20.56 0.55
N LEU A 102 -0.43 -19.65 0.18
CA LEU A 102 0.25 -19.63 -1.11
C LEU A 102 1.75 -19.79 -0.87
N GLU A 103 2.31 -20.91 -1.34
CA GLU A 103 3.73 -21.23 -1.18
C GLU A 103 4.62 -20.15 -1.80
N GLN A 104 4.23 -19.58 -2.95
CA GLN A 104 5.02 -18.54 -3.65
C GLN A 104 5.31 -17.30 -2.79
N LEU A 105 4.50 -17.03 -1.75
CA LEU A 105 4.73 -15.90 -0.85
C LEU A 105 5.99 -16.09 0.00
N THR A 106 6.52 -17.31 0.13
CA THR A 106 7.80 -17.55 0.83
C THR A 106 9.00 -17.02 0.06
N ASP A 107 8.85 -16.75 -1.24
CA ASP A 107 9.91 -16.19 -2.08
C ASP A 107 10.10 -14.68 -1.86
N PHE A 108 9.18 -14.06 -1.12
CA PHE A 108 9.17 -12.64 -0.82
C PHE A 108 9.76 -12.36 0.56
N HIS A 109 10.52 -11.26 0.64
CA HIS A 109 10.75 -10.53 1.87
C HIS A 109 9.58 -9.58 2.09
N TRP A 110 8.96 -9.65 3.27
CA TRP A 110 7.81 -8.84 3.63
C TRP A 110 8.20 -7.81 4.69
N LYS A 111 8.08 -6.53 4.36
CA LYS A 111 8.18 -5.42 5.30
C LYS A 111 6.79 -5.04 5.79
N GLN A 112 6.66 -4.83 7.10
CA GLN A 112 5.43 -4.32 7.70
C GLN A 112 5.42 -2.80 7.70
N CYS A 113 4.32 -2.24 7.21
CA CYS A 113 4.07 -0.80 7.12
C CYS A 113 2.67 -0.48 7.63
N ILE A 114 2.40 0.79 7.93
CA ILE A 114 1.10 1.27 8.41
C ILE A 114 0.18 1.60 7.22
N ASP A 115 -1.06 1.09 7.23
CA ASP A 115 -2.16 1.64 6.45
C ASP A 115 -2.77 2.80 7.26
N GLU A 116 -2.60 4.04 6.78
CA GLU A 116 -3.08 5.23 7.49
C GLU A 116 -3.92 6.13 6.60
N THR A 117 -4.94 6.73 7.21
CA THR A 117 -5.63 7.90 6.64
C THR A 117 -5.15 9.14 7.37
N ILE A 118 -4.75 10.14 6.59
CA ILE A 118 -4.27 11.43 7.09
C ILE A 118 -5.36 12.47 6.89
N TYR A 119 -5.65 13.23 7.95
CA TYR A 119 -6.53 14.40 7.90
C TYR A 119 -5.73 15.63 8.35
N PHE A 120 -5.92 16.74 7.64
CA PHE A 120 -5.31 18.03 7.94
C PHE A 120 -6.36 19.00 8.46
N LYS A 121 -6.15 19.56 9.65
CA LYS A 121 -7.13 20.43 10.31
C LYS A 121 -7.60 21.56 9.42
N ASN A 122 -6.66 22.32 8.88
CA ASN A 122 -6.94 23.56 8.17
C ASN A 122 -7.18 23.32 6.67
N ILE A 123 -6.44 22.40 6.05
CA ILE A 123 -6.62 22.09 4.61
C ILE A 123 -7.95 21.40 4.34
N ASP A 124 -8.34 20.45 5.19
CA ASP A 124 -9.61 19.73 5.01
C ASP A 124 -10.79 20.48 5.66
N GLU A 125 -10.54 21.68 6.21
CA GLU A 125 -11.54 22.54 6.86
C GLU A 125 -12.37 21.80 7.92
N LEU A 126 -11.69 21.06 8.80
CA LEU A 126 -12.35 20.12 9.73
C LEU A 126 -13.13 20.85 10.83
N GLU A 127 -14.36 20.39 11.08
CA GLU A 127 -15.20 20.89 12.17
C GLU A 127 -14.71 20.39 13.55
N GLU A 128 -14.93 21.18 14.60
CA GLU A 128 -14.49 20.88 15.98
C GLU A 128 -15.02 19.53 16.53
N GLU A 129 -16.25 19.14 16.16
CA GLU A 129 -16.79 17.83 16.54
C GLU A 129 -15.99 16.69 15.90
N PHE A 130 -15.62 16.86 14.63
CA PHE A 130 -14.82 15.87 13.90
C PHE A 130 -13.38 15.83 14.41
N ILE A 131 -12.77 16.99 14.68
CA ILE A 131 -11.47 17.09 15.33
C ILE A 131 -11.47 16.33 16.66
N THR A 132 -12.50 16.50 17.49
CA THR A 132 -12.63 15.77 18.76
C THR A 132 -12.69 14.26 18.55
N LYS A 133 -13.34 13.79 17.47
CA LYS A 133 -13.37 12.36 17.11
C LYS A 133 -12.00 11.88 16.63
N LEU A 134 -11.31 12.66 15.78
CA LEU A 134 -9.98 12.34 15.27
C LEU A 134 -8.94 12.28 16.40
N THR A 135 -8.92 13.25 17.30
CA THR A 135 -7.99 13.28 18.46
C THR A 135 -8.10 12.02 19.32
N LYS A 136 -9.30 11.44 19.45
CA LYS A 136 -9.50 10.18 20.21
C LYS A 136 -9.06 8.93 19.45
N LYS A 137 -9.08 8.97 18.11
CA LYS A 137 -8.79 7.82 17.23
C LYS A 137 -7.36 7.80 16.71
N ALA A 138 -6.74 8.97 16.58
CA ALA A 138 -5.42 9.10 15.98
C ALA A 138 -4.38 8.38 16.84
N TYR A 139 -3.50 7.64 16.18
CA TYR A 139 -2.34 7.06 16.87
C TYR A 139 -1.17 8.06 16.90
N ALA A 140 -1.19 9.08 16.03
CA ALA A 140 -0.24 10.18 16.01
C ALA A 140 -0.93 11.48 15.60
N ILE A 141 -0.52 12.58 16.23
CA ILE A 141 -0.93 13.94 15.91
C ILE A 141 0.35 14.75 15.79
N GLU A 142 0.54 15.42 14.66
CA GLU A 142 1.77 16.14 14.34
C GLU A 142 1.45 17.55 13.86
N GLU A 143 2.21 18.53 14.36
CA GLU A 143 2.20 19.88 13.82
C GLU A 143 3.05 19.90 12.55
N THR A 144 2.51 20.49 11.49
CA THR A 144 3.16 20.57 10.18
C THR A 144 3.03 21.98 9.61
N THR A 145 3.71 22.23 8.50
CA THR A 145 3.58 23.48 7.76
C THR A 145 3.33 23.16 6.30
N ILE A 146 2.21 23.63 5.77
CA ILE A 146 1.82 23.43 4.38
C ILE A 146 1.61 24.81 3.77
N ASP A 147 2.28 25.07 2.64
CA ASP A 147 2.32 26.38 1.99
C ASP A 147 2.69 27.55 2.95
N ASN A 148 3.66 27.32 3.84
CA ASN A 148 4.11 28.25 4.88
C ASN A 148 3.04 28.61 5.93
N LYS A 149 1.96 27.84 6.04
CA LYS A 149 0.94 27.99 7.07
C LYS A 149 0.97 26.80 8.03
N PRO A 150 0.83 27.04 9.36
CA PRO A 150 0.77 25.95 10.32
C PRO A 150 -0.50 25.13 10.11
N ASP A 151 -0.40 23.82 10.27
CA ASP A 151 -1.52 22.90 10.27
C ASP A 151 -1.27 21.75 11.26
N THR A 152 -2.36 21.12 11.70
CA THR A 152 -2.32 19.93 12.55
C THR A 152 -2.75 18.73 11.73
N MET A 153 -1.88 17.73 11.66
CA MET A 153 -2.10 16.48 10.94
C MET A 153 -2.52 15.37 11.91
N TYR A 154 -3.67 14.77 11.67
CA TYR A 154 -4.20 13.61 12.42
C TYR A 154 -4.00 12.35 11.60
N LYS A 155 -3.23 11.39 12.12
CA LYS A 155 -2.98 10.10 11.47
C LYS A 155 -3.84 9.01 12.11
N ILE A 156 -4.75 8.44 11.33
CA ILE A 156 -5.65 7.37 11.74
C ILE A 156 -5.10 6.04 11.24
N TYR A 157 -4.94 5.08 12.15
CA TYR A 157 -4.49 3.72 11.81
C TYR A 157 -5.68 2.93 11.27
N GLU A 158 -5.55 2.46 10.03
CA GLU A 158 -6.58 1.66 9.33
C GLU A 158 -6.18 0.17 9.21
N GLY A 159 -4.91 -0.15 9.43
CA GLY A 159 -4.41 -1.51 9.34
C GLY A 159 -2.91 -1.59 9.04
N GLU A 160 -2.51 -2.72 8.49
CA GLU A 160 -1.15 -3.00 8.04
C GLU A 160 -1.09 -3.05 6.51
N ILE A 161 0.04 -2.61 5.97
CA ILE A 161 0.46 -2.86 4.60
C ILE A 161 1.68 -3.78 4.67
N TRP A 162 1.58 -4.94 4.05
CA TRP A 162 2.72 -5.82 3.85
C TRP A 162 3.34 -5.51 2.49
N GLU A 163 4.50 -4.86 2.51
CA GLU A 163 5.27 -4.54 1.32
C GLU A 163 6.20 -5.73 0.99
N GLY A 164 5.87 -6.44 -0.09
CA GLY A 164 6.59 -7.61 -0.56
C GLY A 164 7.52 -7.31 -1.71
N SER A 165 8.77 -7.76 -1.61
CA SER A 165 9.73 -7.86 -2.72
C SER A 165 10.36 -9.25 -2.77
N ILE A 166 10.64 -9.77 -3.96
CA ILE A 166 11.40 -11.01 -4.10
C ILE A 166 12.74 -10.90 -3.34
N LYS A 167 13.11 -11.98 -2.65
CA LYS A 167 14.44 -12.13 -2.05
C LYS A 167 15.47 -12.17 -3.17
N THR A 168 16.36 -11.18 -3.21
CA THR A 168 17.54 -11.25 -4.08
C THR A 168 18.39 -12.42 -3.60
N LEU A 169 18.72 -13.33 -4.52
CA LEU A 169 19.70 -14.41 -4.30
C LEU A 169 21.10 -13.84 -4.13
#